data_AF-A0A2E8LMI6-F1
#
_entry.id   AF-A0A2E8LMI6-F1
#
_cell.length_a   1.000
_cell.length_b   1.000
_cell.length_c   1.000
_cell.angle_alpha   90.00
_cell.angle_beta   90.00
_cell.angle_gamma   90.00
#
_symmetry.space_group_name_H-M   'P 1'
#
loop_
_entity.id
_entity.type
_entity.pdbx_description
1 polymer ?
#
loop_
_entity_poly.entity_id
_entity_poly.type
_entity_poly.pdbx_seq_one_letter_code
_entity_poly.pdbx_strand_id
1 'polypeptide(L)'
;MITKTILNFTGLYAALQLCIITIGEVFNIDMNSGVQIGAMIGAAYGAMAASVSAFGRAPTLRENWMMSVSVNISALVVSFISLIALLFVSADAPVIDDLMIVISELPMGLVMIGFAVAVLLQTLVCLLIFGKVARRYLTKLNPA
;
A
#
# COMPACT_ATOMS: atom_id res chain seq x y z
N MET A 1 10.70 11.07 12.16
CA MET A 1 10.49 10.79 10.72
C MET A 1 9.75 9.48 10.50
N ILE A 2 10.29 8.34 10.93
CA ILE A 2 9.73 6.99 10.70
C ILE A 2 8.24 6.89 11.08
N THR A 3 7.89 7.18 12.34
CA THR A 3 6.51 7.11 12.84
C THR A 3 5.55 7.99 12.05
N LYS A 4 5.95 9.21 11.71
CA LYS A 4 5.12 10.16 10.96
C LYS A 4 4.87 9.66 9.53
N THR A 5 5.88 9.09 8.86
CA THR A 5 5.72 8.47 7.55
C THR A 5 4.75 7.29 7.61
N ILE A 6 4.88 6.41 8.61
CA ILE A 6 4.00 5.26 8.77
C ILE A 6 2.56 5.71 8.97
N LEU A 7 2.31 6.64 9.91
CA LEU A 7 0.95 7.15 10.17
C LEU A 7 0.34 7.81 8.93
N ASN A 8 1.10 8.66 8.24
CA ASN A 8 0.65 9.30 7.01
C ASN A 8 0.33 8.27 5.91
N PHE A 9 1.20 7.26 5.75
CA PHE A 9 0.96 6.18 4.80
C PHE A 9 -0.32 5.41 5.14
N THR A 10 -0.44 4.93 6.38
CA THR A 10 -1.57 4.11 6.82
C THR A 10 -2.88 4.86 6.63
N GLY A 11 -2.92 6.14 7.04
CA GLY A 11 -4.11 6.97 6.87
C GLY A 11 -4.47 7.19 5.40
N LEU A 12 -3.50 7.54 4.55
CA LEU A 12 -3.72 7.73 3.12
C LEU A 12 -4.15 6.43 2.42
N TYR A 13 -3.49 5.32 2.73
CA TYR A 13 -3.78 4.03 2.11
C TYR A 13 -5.16 3.51 2.52
N ALA A 14 -5.54 3.64 3.80
CA ALA A 14 -6.86 3.28 4.27
C ALA A 14 -7.95 4.13 3.62
N ALA A 15 -7.74 5.45 3.52
CA ALA A 15 -8.68 6.34 2.84
C ALA A 15 -8.84 5.96 1.36
N LEU A 16 -7.73 5.71 0.64
CA LEU A 16 -7.78 5.29 -0.75
C LEU A 16 -8.48 3.95 -0.93
N GLN A 17 -8.21 2.97 -0.06
CA GLN A 17 -8.87 1.67 -0.12
C GLN A 17 -10.39 1.79 0.07
N LEU A 18 -10.83 2.57 1.07
CA LEU A 18 -12.25 2.83 1.26
C LEU A 18 -12.88 3.51 0.05
N CYS A 19 -12.21 4.52 -0.53
CA CYS A 19 -12.69 5.16 -1.75
C CYS A 19 -12.82 4.16 -2.92
N ILE A 20 -11.83 3.29 -3.11
CA ILE A 20 -11.84 2.29 -4.19
C ILE A 20 -13.00 1.31 -4.00
N ILE A 21 -13.20 0.81 -2.78
CA ILE A 21 -14.32 -0.06 -2.44
C ILE A 21 -15.65 0.65 -2.71
N THR A 22 -15.83 1.87 -2.20
CA THR A 22 -17.07 2.63 -2.41
C THR A 22 -17.34 2.90 -3.89
N ILE A 23 -16.32 3.25 -4.68
CA ILE A 23 -16.49 3.47 -6.12
C ILE A 23 -16.86 2.17 -6.82
N GLY A 24 -16.18 1.05 -6.49
CA GLY A 24 -16.47 -0.26 -7.06
C GLY A 24 -17.92 -0.68 -6.83
N GLU A 25 -18.41 -0.53 -5.60
CA GLU A 25 -19.79 -0.84 -5.21
C GLU A 25 -20.81 0.11 -5.85
N VAL A 26 -20.59 1.43 -5.79
CA VAL A 26 -21.57 2.43 -6.28
C VAL A 26 -21.71 2.41 -7.79
N PHE A 27 -20.60 2.21 -8.51
CA PHE A 27 -20.60 2.22 -9.98
C PHE A 27 -20.66 0.82 -10.59
N ASN A 28 -20.67 -0.24 -9.77
CA ASN A 28 -20.62 -1.64 -10.20
C ASN A 28 -19.46 -1.91 -11.17
N ILE A 29 -18.25 -1.47 -10.78
CA ILE A 29 -17.01 -1.61 -11.57
C ILE A 29 -16.05 -2.52 -10.83
N ASP A 30 -15.58 -3.57 -11.50
CA ASP A 30 -14.51 -4.41 -10.99
C ASP A 30 -13.18 -3.65 -10.92
N MET A 31 -12.76 -3.36 -9.69
CA MET A 31 -11.50 -2.70 -9.41
C MET A 31 -10.35 -3.69 -9.53
N ASN A 32 -9.67 -3.67 -10.68
CA ASN A 32 -8.53 -4.55 -10.91
C ASN A 32 -7.36 -4.29 -9.94
N SER A 33 -6.42 -5.24 -9.90
CA SER A 33 -5.22 -5.17 -9.05
C SER A 33 -4.35 -3.94 -9.32
N GLY A 34 -4.40 -3.37 -10.53
CA GLY A 34 -3.69 -2.14 -10.90
C GLY A 34 -4.14 -0.92 -10.10
N VAL A 35 -5.44 -0.80 -9.79
CA VAL A 35 -5.98 0.29 -8.97
C VAL A 35 -5.46 0.20 -7.53
N GLN A 36 -5.41 -1.01 -6.97
CA GLN A 36 -4.90 -1.25 -5.62
C GLN A 36 -3.40 -0.96 -5.52
N ILE A 37 -2.62 -1.37 -6.52
CA ILE A 37 -1.18 -1.05 -6.61
C ILE A 37 -0.98 0.47 -6.73
N GLY A 38 -1.79 1.14 -7.56
CA GLY A 38 -1.77 2.59 -7.71
C GLY A 38 -2.05 3.32 -6.40
N ALA A 39 -3.03 2.86 -5.63
CA ALA A 39 -3.36 3.39 -4.31
C ALA A 39 -2.20 3.24 -3.32
N MET A 40 -1.55 2.08 -3.32
CA MET A 40 -0.38 1.81 -2.47
C MET A 40 0.80 2.71 -2.83
N ILE A 41 1.12 2.86 -4.11
CA ILE A 41 2.18 3.77 -4.60
C ILE A 41 1.83 5.22 -4.27
N GLY A 42 0.58 5.63 -4.51
CA GLY A 42 0.09 6.98 -4.21
C GLY A 42 0.20 7.33 -2.73
N ALA A 43 -0.22 6.42 -1.84
CA ALA A 43 -0.09 6.58 -0.40
C ALA A 43 1.38 6.65 0.04
N ALA A 44 2.25 5.78 -0.50
CA ALA A 44 3.68 5.79 -0.21
C ALA A 44 4.35 7.10 -0.66
N TYR A 45 3.99 7.59 -1.86
CA TYR A 45 4.49 8.86 -2.36
C TYR A 45 3.98 10.04 -1.52
N GLY A 46 2.69 10.09 -1.18
CA GLY A 46 2.12 11.14 -0.35
C GLY A 46 2.74 11.19 1.05
N ALA A 47 2.93 10.03 1.67
CA ALA A 47 3.61 9.91 2.96
C ALA A 47 5.08 10.35 2.88
N MET A 48 5.78 9.97 1.80
CA MET A 48 7.15 10.41 1.53
C MET A 48 7.21 11.94 1.40
N ALA A 49 6.36 12.54 0.56
CA ALA A 49 6.34 13.98 0.32
C ALA A 49 6.07 14.75 1.60
N ALA A 50 5.04 14.35 2.37
CA ALA A 50 4.70 14.96 3.64
C ALA A 50 5.83 14.87 4.66
N SER A 51 6.52 13.72 4.74
CA SER A 51 7.66 13.54 5.65
C SER A 51 8.88 14.35 5.20
N VAL A 52 9.27 14.30 3.93
CA VAL A 52 10.44 15.06 3.43
C VAL A 52 10.21 16.56 3.58
N SER A 53 9.02 17.06 3.24
CA SER A 53 8.66 18.47 3.44
C SER A 53 8.67 18.88 4.92
N ALA A 54 8.22 18.02 5.83
CA ALA A 54 8.20 18.34 7.26
C ALA A 54 9.58 18.31 7.93
N PHE A 55 10.48 17.42 7.49
CA PHE A 55 11.81 17.25 8.11
C PHE A 55 12.94 17.95 7.34
N GLY A 56 12.69 18.47 6.14
CA GLY A 56 13.69 19.18 5.33
C GLY A 56 14.86 18.30 4.87
N ARG A 57 14.73 16.97 4.94
CA ARG A 57 15.77 16.01 4.55
C ARG A 57 15.20 14.72 4.02
N ALA A 58 16.01 14.00 3.25
CA ALA A 58 15.69 12.64 2.81
C ALA A 58 15.99 11.61 3.92
N PRO A 59 15.33 10.43 3.91
CA PRO A 59 15.66 9.33 4.81
C PRO A 59 17.09 8.82 4.58
N THR A 60 17.76 8.46 5.68
CA THR A 60 18.99 7.66 5.61
C THR A 60 18.69 6.23 5.12
N LEU A 61 19.72 5.45 4.73
CA LEU A 61 19.51 4.06 4.28
C LEU A 61 18.81 3.20 5.33
N ARG A 62 19.18 3.35 6.61
CA ARG A 62 18.58 2.61 7.72
C ARG A 62 17.13 3.03 7.96
N GLU A 63 16.85 4.34 7.91
CA GLU A 63 15.48 4.86 8.02
C GLU A 63 14.60 4.41 6.85
N ASN A 64 15.14 4.42 5.63
CA ASN A 64 14.44 3.94 4.43
C ASN A 64 14.01 2.47 4.59
N TRP A 65 14.93 1.61 5.06
CA TRP A 65 14.65 0.20 5.30
C TRP A 65 13.56 0.01 6.36
N MET A 66 13.71 0.67 7.52
CA MET A 66 12.71 0.59 8.59
C MET A 66 11.34 1.10 8.14
N MET A 67 11.29 2.26 7.47
CA MET A 67 10.04 2.81 6.93
C MET A 67 9.39 1.85 5.93
N SER A 68 10.14 1.28 5.01
CA SER A 68 9.62 0.40 3.96
C SER A 68 9.00 -0.88 4.52
N VAL A 69 9.66 -1.51 5.49
CA VAL A 69 9.15 -2.71 6.15
C VAL A 69 7.91 -2.39 6.98
N SER A 70 7.96 -1.32 7.80
CA SER A 70 6.82 -0.93 8.64
C SER A 70 5.59 -0.52 7.83
N VAL A 71 5.79 0.19 6.72
CA VAL A 71 4.72 0.58 5.78
C VAL A 71 4.09 -0.65 5.13
N ASN A 72 4.88 -1.66 4.79
CA ASN A 72 4.36 -2.90 4.23
C ASN A 72 3.51 -3.67 5.26
N ILE A 73 3.97 -3.75 6.51
CA ILE A 73 3.18 -4.33 7.61
C ILE A 73 1.86 -3.56 7.80
N SER A 74 1.90 -2.23 7.80
CA SER A 74 0.66 -1.44 7.91
C SER A 74 -0.28 -1.63 6.72
N ALA A 75 0.27 -1.79 5.51
CA ALA A 75 -0.54 -2.05 4.32
C ALA A 75 -1.27 -3.39 4.43
N LEU A 76 -0.60 -4.43 4.93
CA LEU A 76 -1.23 -5.73 5.18
C LEU A 76 -2.38 -5.62 6.18
N VAL A 77 -2.17 -4.90 7.29
CA VAL A 77 -3.22 -4.68 8.31
C VAL A 77 -4.41 -3.93 7.71
N VAL A 78 -4.17 -2.85 6.96
CA VAL A 78 -5.24 -2.09 6.31
C VAL A 78 -5.97 -2.94 5.29
N SER A 79 -5.27 -3.66 4.41
CA SER A 79 -5.89 -4.54 3.41
C SER A 79 -6.74 -5.63 4.07
N PHE A 80 -6.28 -6.20 5.19
CA PHE A 80 -7.06 -7.18 5.95
C PHE A 80 -8.34 -6.58 6.55
N ILE A 81 -8.25 -5.39 7.14
CA ILE A 81 -9.42 -4.67 7.67
C ILE A 81 -10.39 -4.30 6.54
N SER A 82 -9.88 -3.85 5.39
CA SER A 82 -10.69 -3.54 4.21
C SER A 82 -11.41 -4.78 3.66
N LEU A 83 -10.76 -5.94 3.68
CA LEU A 83 -11.39 -7.21 3.30
C LEU A 83 -12.51 -7.59 4.27
N ILE A 84 -12.32 -7.36 5.57
CA ILE A 84 -13.40 -7.52 6.56
C ILE A 84 -14.52 -6.51 6.32
N ALA A 85 -14.21 -5.26 5.97
CA ALA A 85 -15.23 -4.25 5.70
C ALA A 85 -16.09 -4.62 4.48
N LEU A 86 -15.48 -5.19 3.43
CA LEU A 86 -16.18 -5.68 2.24
C LEU A 86 -17.25 -6.73 2.58
N LEU A 87 -17.00 -7.63 3.54
CA LEU A 87 -17.97 -8.62 4.01
C LEU A 87 -19.29 -8.00 4.53
N PHE A 88 -19.22 -6.78 5.07
CA PHE A 88 -20.40 -6.11 5.64
C PHE A 88 -21.10 -5.17 4.65
N VAL A 89 -20.44 -4.81 3.55
CA VAL A 89 -20.92 -3.78 2.61
C VAL A 89 -21.39 -4.39 1.29
N SER A 90 -20.79 -5.49 0.84
CA SER A 90 -21.12 -6.14 -0.43
C SER A 90 -22.18 -7.23 -0.21
N ALA A 91 -23.35 -7.10 -0.84
CA ALA A 91 -24.49 -8.01 -0.68
C ALA A 91 -24.34 -9.34 -1.43
N ASP A 92 -23.57 -9.32 -2.52
CA ASP A 92 -23.03 -10.48 -3.22
C ASP A 92 -21.52 -10.33 -3.12
N ALA A 93 -20.80 -11.28 -2.54
CA ALA A 93 -19.35 -11.14 -2.28
C ALA A 93 -18.51 -11.97 -3.28
N PRO A 94 -18.50 -11.64 -4.59
CA PRO A 94 -17.76 -12.41 -5.59
C PRO A 94 -16.26 -12.47 -5.28
N VAL A 95 -15.71 -11.45 -4.60
CA VAL A 95 -14.31 -11.42 -4.15
C VAL A 95 -13.99 -12.54 -3.14
N ILE A 96 -14.97 -12.98 -2.35
CA ILE A 96 -14.79 -14.07 -1.38
C ILE A 96 -14.88 -15.42 -2.06
N ASP A 97 -15.81 -15.57 -2.99
CA ASP A 97 -15.90 -16.77 -3.81
C ASP A 97 -14.61 -16.95 -4.62
N ASP A 98 -14.09 -15.89 -5.24
CA ASP A 98 -12.81 -15.92 -5.95
C ASP A 98 -11.63 -16.28 -5.02
N LEU A 99 -11.60 -15.72 -3.80
CA LEU A 99 -10.58 -16.06 -2.81
C LEU A 99 -10.68 -17.52 -2.35
N MET A 100 -11.90 -18.02 -2.14
CA MET A 100 -12.15 -19.42 -1.78
C MET A 100 -11.76 -20.37 -2.91
N ILE A 101 -12.02 -20.01 -4.17
CA ILE A 101 -11.60 -20.77 -5.35
C ILE A 101 -10.07 -20.85 -5.40
N VAL A 102 -9.38 -19.72 -5.26
CA VAL A 102 -7.91 -19.68 -5.25
C VAL A 102 -7.30 -20.53 -4.13
N ILE A 103 -7.87 -20.48 -2.92
CA ILE A 103 -7.37 -21.27 -1.78
C ILE A 103 -7.68 -22.77 -1.96
N SER A 104 -8.81 -23.12 -2.58
CA SER A 104 -9.24 -24.51 -2.75
C SER A 104 -8.59 -25.21 -3.96
N GLU A 105 -8.26 -24.48 -5.01
CA GLU A 105 -7.70 -25.03 -6.26
C GLU A 105 -6.16 -24.99 -6.31
N LEU A 106 -5.52 -24.00 -5.68
CA LEU A 106 -4.06 -23.92 -5.68
C LEU A 106 -3.44 -24.65 -4.48
N PRO A 107 -2.33 -25.38 -4.70
CA PRO A 107 -1.49 -25.85 -3.61
C PRO A 107 -1.09 -24.68 -2.71
N MET A 108 -1.35 -24.80 -1.40
CA MET A 108 -1.01 -23.76 -0.41
C MET A 108 0.46 -23.30 -0.51
N GLY A 109 1.37 -24.18 -0.89
CA GLY A 109 2.78 -23.83 -1.14
C GLY A 109 2.95 -22.76 -2.24
N LEU A 110 2.21 -22.86 -3.35
CA LEU A 110 2.26 -21.88 -4.43
C LEU A 110 1.63 -20.54 -4.03
N VAL A 111 0.52 -20.58 -3.28
CA VAL A 111 -0.13 -19.37 -2.75
C VAL A 111 0.83 -18.60 -1.82
N MET A 112 1.53 -19.31 -0.92
CA MET A 112 2.50 -18.69 -0.03
C MET A 112 3.70 -18.09 -0.78
N ILE A 113 4.18 -18.75 -1.84
CA ILE A 113 5.26 -18.20 -2.69
C ILE A 113 4.78 -16.93 -3.40
N GLY A 114 3.58 -16.94 -3.98
CA GLY A 114 2.99 -15.76 -4.62
C GLY A 114 2.86 -14.59 -3.66
N PHE A 115 2.36 -14.84 -2.45
CA PHE A 115 2.26 -13.83 -1.39
C PHE A 115 3.64 -13.28 -1.00
N ALA A 116 4.63 -14.15 -0.78
CA ALA A 116 5.99 -13.72 -0.45
C ALA A 116 6.60 -12.84 -1.54
N VAL A 117 6.43 -13.21 -2.82
CA VAL A 117 6.89 -12.41 -3.96
C VAL A 117 6.19 -11.05 -4.01
N ALA A 118 4.88 -10.99 -3.79
CA ALA A 118 4.12 -9.74 -3.75
C ALA A 118 4.62 -8.81 -2.63
N VAL A 119 4.81 -9.34 -1.42
CA VAL A 119 5.34 -8.58 -0.27
C VAL A 119 6.77 -8.07 -0.56
N LEU A 120 7.61 -8.87 -1.19
CA LEU A 120 8.97 -8.45 -1.58
C LEU A 120 8.95 -7.34 -2.62
N LEU A 121 8.13 -7.47 -3.67
CA LEU A 121 7.96 -6.44 -4.69
C LEU A 121 7.45 -5.13 -4.08
N GLN A 122 6.45 -5.22 -3.21
CA GLN A 122 5.91 -4.07 -2.50
C GLN A 122 6.97 -3.37 -1.64
N THR A 123 7.79 -4.15 -0.93
CA THR A 123 8.92 -3.62 -0.14
C THR A 123 9.94 -2.92 -1.03
N LEU A 124 10.26 -3.49 -2.19
CA LEU A 124 11.20 -2.92 -3.15
C LEU A 124 10.69 -1.58 -3.68
N VAL A 125 9.41 -1.49 -4.01
CA VAL A 125 8.76 -0.23 -4.45
C VAL A 125 8.84 0.83 -3.34
N CYS A 126 8.52 0.48 -2.09
CA CYS A 126 8.67 1.38 -0.95
C CYS A 126 10.12 1.88 -0.79
N LEU A 127 11.11 0.99 -0.90
CA LEU A 127 12.53 1.34 -0.81
C LEU A 127 12.96 2.35 -1.88
N LEU A 128 12.42 2.22 -3.09
CA LEU A 128 12.67 3.16 -4.18
C LEU A 128 12.03 4.52 -3.90
N ILE A 129 10.79 4.53 -3.39
CA ILE A 129 10.04 5.76 -3.08
C ILE A 129 10.72 6.53 -1.94
N PHE A 130 10.90 5.89 -0.78
CA PHE A 130 11.49 6.52 0.40
C PHE A 130 13.01 6.76 0.24
N GLY A 131 13.67 6.11 -0.71
CA GLY A 131 15.08 6.31 -1.02
C GLY A 131 15.32 7.28 -2.19
N LYS A 132 15.21 6.78 -3.42
CA LYS A 132 15.60 7.52 -4.63
C LYS A 132 14.61 8.65 -4.93
N VAL A 133 13.31 8.41 -4.81
CA VAL A 133 12.29 9.43 -5.09
C VAL A 133 12.34 10.52 -4.03
N ALA A 134 12.51 10.18 -2.75
CA ALA A 134 12.67 11.16 -1.66
C ALA A 134 13.84 12.13 -1.89
N ARG A 135 15.00 11.63 -2.33
CA ARG A 135 16.15 12.49 -2.67
C ARG A 135 15.88 13.41 -3.86
N ARG A 136 15.20 12.89 -4.89
CA ARG A 136 14.76 13.70 -6.05
C ARG A 136 13.71 14.74 -5.67
N TYR A 137 12.84 14.43 -4.73
CA TYR A 137 11.83 15.36 -4.24
C TYR A 137 12.46 16.47 -3.40
N LEU A 138 13.43 16.15 -2.54
CA LEU A 138 14.18 17.13 -1.76
C LEU A 138 14.92 18.15 -2.65
N THR A 139 15.59 17.68 -3.70
CA THR A 139 16.31 18.54 -4.65
C THR A 139 15.37 19.46 -5.44
N LYS A 140 14.12 19.06 -5.66
CA LYS A 140 13.08 19.94 -6.24
C LYS A 140 12.55 20.98 -5.25
N LEU A 141 12.45 20.63 -3.97
CA LEU A 141 11.98 21.53 -2.92
C LEU A 141 13.01 22.63 -2.59
N ASN A 142 14.30 22.30 -2.69
CA ASN A 142 15.39 23.23 -2.46
C ASN A 142 16.32 23.24 -3.69
N PRO A 143 15.91 23.91 -4.79
CA PRO A 143 16.77 24.14 -5.93
C PRO A 143 17.83 25.16 -5.50
N ALA A 144 18.99 24.65 -5.09
CA ALA A 144 20.19 25.48 -4.94
C ALA A 144 20.58 26.11 -6.28
#